data_AF-A0A4R4LG32-F1
#
_entry.id   AF-A0A4R4LG32-F1
#
_cell.length_a   1.000
_cell.length_b   1.000
_cell.length_c   1.000
_cell.angle_alpha   90.00
_cell.angle_beta   90.00
_cell.angle_gamma   90.00
#
_symmetry.space_group_name_H-M   'P 1'
#
loop_
_entity.id
_entity.type
_entity.pdbx_description
1 polymer ?
#
loop_
_entity_poly.entity_id
_entity_poly.type
_entity_poly.pdbx_seq_one_letter_code
_entity_poly.pdbx_strand_id
1 'polypeptide(L)'
;MEKRVQELLVEFGVEAEGADRAGLITQLAVRVVEAERELERNAAELTAATENAVAAAKVGDLRTTVRGDLLAAVSSKAATVDAALSKVAERRTALALVAESVKVNRAG
;
A
#
# COMPACT_ATOMS: atom_id res chain seq x y z
N MET A 1 6.50 3.55 -12.46
CA MET A 1 7.06 2.51 -11.57
C MET A 1 8.49 2.88 -11.23
N GLU A 2 9.36 3.04 -12.22
CA GLU A 2 10.77 3.43 -12.04
C GLU A 2 10.96 4.72 -11.24
N LYS A 3 10.20 5.79 -11.53
CA LYS A 3 10.28 7.05 -10.78
C LYS A 3 10.02 6.88 -9.27
N ARG A 4 8.99 6.10 -8.90
CA ARG A 4 8.63 5.89 -7.49
C ARG A 4 9.64 4.99 -6.77
N VAL A 5 10.17 3.99 -7.48
CA VAL A 5 11.28 3.16 -6.96
C VAL A 5 12.51 4.03 -6.69
N GLN A 6 12.86 4.93 -7.63
CA GLN A 6 13.97 5.86 -7.43
C GLN A 6 13.75 6.81 -6.25
N GLU A 7 12.53 7.35 -6.09
CA GLU A 7 12.18 8.18 -4.92
C GLU A 7 12.42 7.43 -3.60
N LEU A 8 11.99 6.16 -3.50
CA LEU A 8 12.25 5.33 -2.32
C LEU A 8 13.75 5.10 -2.11
N LEU A 9 14.50 4.77 -3.17
CA LEU A 9 15.95 4.57 -3.06
C LEU A 9 16.67 5.82 -2.54
N VAL A 10 16.26 7.01 -3.00
CA VAL A 10 16.78 8.29 -2.51
C VAL A 10 16.36 8.55 -1.06
N GLU A 11 15.09 8.33 -0.71
CA GLU A 11 14.56 8.47 0.65
C GLU A 11 15.35 7.64 1.66
N PHE A 12 15.71 6.41 1.29
CA PHE A 12 16.50 5.52 2.13
C PHE A 12 18.02 5.73 2.02
N GLY A 13 18.48 6.70 1.21
CA GLY A 13 19.90 7.06 1.07
C GLY A 13 20.73 5.96 0.41
N VAL A 14 20.18 5.27 -0.58
CA VAL A 14 20.80 4.15 -1.27
C VAL A 14 21.40 4.66 -2.58
N GLU A 15 22.69 4.97 -2.55
CA GLU A 15 23.45 5.31 -3.77
C GLU A 15 23.75 4.04 -4.58
N ALA A 16 23.30 4.06 -5.84
CA ALA A 16 23.23 2.92 -6.76
C ALA A 16 24.56 2.19 -7.01
N GLU A 17 25.71 2.75 -6.63
CA GLU A 17 27.02 2.23 -7.04
C GLU A 17 27.78 1.39 -6.01
N GLY A 18 27.26 1.17 -4.79
CA GLY A 18 27.99 0.28 -3.85
C GLY A 18 27.22 -0.33 -2.69
N ALA A 19 25.90 -0.17 -2.64
CA ALA A 19 25.04 -0.79 -1.63
C ALA A 19 24.46 -2.11 -2.15
N ASP A 20 24.54 -2.31 -3.47
CA ASP A 20 23.78 -3.34 -4.16
C ASP A 20 24.66 -4.54 -4.52
N ARG A 21 25.12 -5.28 -3.51
CA ARG A 21 25.86 -6.53 -3.78
C ARG A 21 24.98 -7.63 -4.41
N ALA A 22 23.65 -7.44 -4.53
CA ALA A 22 22.73 -8.48 -5.04
C ALA A 22 21.35 -8.01 -5.62
N GLY A 23 21.08 -6.72 -5.82
CA GLY A 23 19.77 -6.24 -6.27
C GLY A 23 18.71 -6.11 -5.16
N LEU A 24 19.02 -6.45 -3.90
CA LEU A 24 18.02 -6.71 -2.85
C LEU A 24 17.25 -5.46 -2.42
N ILE A 25 17.92 -4.32 -2.26
CA ILE A 25 17.25 -3.06 -1.89
C ILE A 25 16.32 -2.62 -3.03
N THR A 26 16.81 -2.69 -4.27
CA THR A 26 16.02 -2.39 -5.47
C THR A 26 14.79 -3.28 -5.55
N GLN A 27 14.93 -4.59 -5.32
CA GLN A 27 13.80 -5.54 -5.28
C GLN A 27 12.79 -5.22 -4.17
N LEU A 28 13.25 -4.81 -2.98
CA LEU A 28 12.38 -4.40 -1.89
C LEU A 28 11.63 -3.09 -2.22
N ALA A 29 12.30 -2.11 -2.81
CA ALA A 29 11.68 -0.88 -3.26
C ALA A 29 10.61 -1.16 -4.34
N VAL A 30 10.87 -2.05 -5.30
CA VAL A 30 9.86 -2.52 -6.27
C VAL A 30 8.65 -3.13 -5.55
N ARG A 31 8.86 -4.02 -4.58
CA ARG A 31 7.79 -4.65 -3.80
C ARG A 31 6.97 -3.66 -2.97
N VAL A 32 7.59 -2.58 -2.47
CA VAL A 32 6.87 -1.49 -1.81
C VAL A 32 5.97 -0.77 -2.81
N VAL A 33 6.47 -0.43 -4.00
CA VAL A 33 5.66 0.23 -5.04
C VAL A 33 4.50 -0.64 -5.51
N GLU A 34 4.69 -1.95 -5.63
CA GLU A 34 3.61 -2.89 -5.92
C GLU A 34 2.54 -2.89 -4.82
N ALA A 35 2.95 -2.83 -3.55
CA ALA A 35 2.06 -2.73 -2.41
C ALA A 35 1.29 -1.40 -2.38
N GLU A 36 1.96 -0.28 -2.66
CA GLU A 36 1.34 1.06 -2.76
C GLU A 36 0.25 1.06 -3.85
N ARG A 37 0.51 0.46 -5.01
CA ARG A 37 -0.47 0.33 -6.09
C ARG A 37 -1.66 -0.56 -5.74
N GLU A 38 -1.41 -1.66 -5.03
CA GLU A 38 -2.48 -2.53 -4.53
C GLU A 38 -3.38 -1.76 -3.56
N LEU A 39 -2.79 -0.97 -2.67
CA LEU A 39 -3.52 -0.08 -1.76
C LEU A 39 -4.33 0.97 -2.52
N GLU A 40 -3.74 1.66 -3.50
CA GLU A 40 -4.44 2.66 -4.32
C GLU A 40 -5.68 2.07 -5.01
N ARG A 41 -5.56 0.86 -5.58
CA ARG A 41 -6.69 0.15 -6.19
C ARG A 41 -7.77 -0.19 -5.16
N ASN A 42 -7.40 -0.75 -4.02
CA ASN A 42 -8.35 -1.11 -2.97
C ASN A 42 -9.06 0.14 -2.41
N ALA A 43 -8.35 1.25 -2.27
CA ALA A 43 -8.92 2.52 -1.84
C ALA A 43 -9.93 3.04 -2.86
N ALA A 44 -9.61 3.00 -4.16
CA ALA A 44 -10.55 3.37 -5.22
C ALA A 44 -11.81 2.49 -5.23
N GLU A 45 -11.66 1.18 -5.02
CA GLU A 45 -12.80 0.26 -4.89
C GLU A 45 -13.67 0.57 -3.68
N LEU A 46 -13.06 0.90 -2.52
CA LEU A 46 -13.79 1.31 -1.33
C LEU A 46 -14.56 2.62 -1.57
N THR A 47 -13.94 3.60 -2.23
CA THR A 47 -14.62 4.84 -2.61
C THR A 47 -15.83 4.56 -3.50
N ALA A 48 -15.67 3.76 -4.56
CA ALA A 48 -16.78 3.41 -5.45
C ALA A 48 -17.90 2.63 -4.74
N ALA A 49 -17.55 1.69 -3.86
CA ALA A 49 -18.54 0.95 -3.06
C ALA A 49 -19.32 1.89 -2.12
N THR A 50 -18.63 2.86 -1.52
CA THR A 50 -19.23 3.86 -0.63
C THR A 50 -20.15 4.81 -1.41
N GLU A 51 -19.71 5.30 -2.57
CA GLU A 51 -20.52 6.14 -3.44
C GLU A 51 -21.80 5.44 -3.91
N ASN A 52 -21.69 4.17 -4.30
CA ASN A 52 -22.84 3.34 -4.67
C ASN A 52 -23.80 3.14 -3.49
N ALA A 53 -23.28 2.87 -2.29
CA ALA A 53 -24.11 2.75 -1.09
C ALA A 53 -24.84 4.06 -0.75
N VAL A 54 -24.17 5.20 -0.89
CA VAL A 54 -24.78 6.53 -0.70
C VAL A 54 -25.85 6.81 -1.77
N ALA A 55 -25.60 6.44 -3.02
CA ALA A 55 -26.58 6.61 -4.10
C ALA A 55 -27.84 5.76 -3.86
N ALA A 56 -27.68 4.49 -3.49
CA ALA A 56 -28.79 3.59 -3.13
C ALA A 56 -29.59 4.15 -1.94
N ALA A 57 -28.90 4.67 -0.93
CA ALA A 57 -29.52 5.30 0.23
C ALA A 57 -30.36 6.54 -0.14
N LYS A 58 -29.86 7.39 -1.05
CA LYS A 58 -30.55 8.60 -1.53
C LYS A 58 -31.79 8.31 -2.36
N VAL A 59 -31.81 7.19 -3.09
CA VAL A 59 -32.97 6.77 -3.90
C VAL A 59 -34.10 6.20 -3.02
N GLY A 60 -33.90 6.07 -1.71
CA GLY A 60 -34.92 5.61 -0.76
C GLY A 60 -35.02 4.09 -0.67
N ASP A 61 -34.11 3.34 -1.32
CA ASP A 61 -34.06 1.88 -1.27
C ASP A 61 -33.28 1.39 -0.03
N LEU A 62 -33.74 1.83 1.14
CA LEU A 62 -33.15 1.52 2.45
C LEU A 62 -34.01 0.53 3.23
N ARG A 63 -34.53 -0.51 2.56
CA ARG A 63 -35.06 -1.66 3.30
C ARG A 63 -33.96 -2.19 4.23
N THR A 64 -34.32 -2.57 5.45
CA THR A 64 -33.37 -2.98 6.51
C THR A 64 -32.39 -4.07 6.05
N THR A 65 -32.84 -4.99 5.20
CA THR A 65 -31.99 -6.01 4.57
C THR A 65 -30.93 -5.40 3.63
N VAL A 66 -31.35 -4.53 2.71
CA VAL A 66 -30.45 -3.85 1.75
C VAL A 66 -29.44 -2.96 2.47
N ARG A 67 -29.86 -2.28 3.55
CA ARG A 67 -28.96 -1.49 4.39
C ARG A 67 -27.90 -2.34 5.10
N GLY A 68 -28.27 -3.53 5.59
CA GLY A 68 -27.33 -4.47 6.19
C GLY A 68 -26.29 -4.98 5.17
N ASP A 69 -26.75 -5.32 3.97
CA ASP A 69 -25.89 -5.81 2.89
C ASP A 69 -24.92 -4.73 2.39
N LEU A 70 -25.38 -3.48 2.25
CA LEU A 70 -24.52 -2.35 1.87
C LEU A 70 -23.46 -2.03 2.92
N LEU A 71 -23.82 -2.03 4.21
CA LEU A 71 -22.86 -1.82 5.29
C LEU A 71 -21.83 -2.95 5.34
N ALA A 72 -22.26 -4.20 5.22
CA ALA A 72 -21.35 -5.34 5.18
C ALA A 72 -20.38 -5.27 3.98
N ALA A 73 -20.86 -4.86 2.80
CA ALA A 73 -20.02 -4.69 1.61
C ALA A 73 -18.97 -3.59 1.80
N VAL A 74 -19.36 -2.41 2.32
CA VAL A 74 -18.42 -1.31 2.60
C VAL A 74 -17.41 -1.72 3.68
N SER A 75 -17.86 -2.35 4.77
CA SER A 75 -16.98 -2.83 5.85
C SER A 75 -15.98 -3.89 5.37
N SER A 76 -16.41 -4.82 4.51
CA SER A 76 -15.50 -5.82 3.91
C SER A 76 -14.42 -5.18 3.04
N LYS A 77 -14.79 -4.15 2.26
CA LYS A 77 -13.83 -3.39 1.45
C LYS A 77 -12.89 -2.54 2.32
N ALA A 78 -13.38 -1.94 3.40
CA ALA A 78 -12.55 -1.22 4.37
C ALA A 78 -11.50 -2.15 5.00
N ALA A 79 -11.89 -3.34 5.44
CA ALA A 79 -10.95 -4.33 5.97
C ALA A 79 -9.87 -4.75 4.95
N THR A 80 -10.23 -4.82 3.66
CA THR A 80 -9.28 -5.09 2.57
C THR A 80 -8.27 -3.95 2.37
N VAL A 81 -8.72 -2.70 2.50
CA VAL A 81 -7.85 -1.52 2.48
C VAL A 81 -6.92 -1.51 3.69
N ASP A 82 -7.43 -1.78 4.89
CA ASP A 82 -6.64 -1.85 6.12
C ASP A 82 -5.54 -2.91 6.02
N ALA A 83 -5.87 -4.10 5.52
CA ALA A 83 -4.89 -5.15 5.29
C ALA A 83 -3.80 -4.73 4.28
N ALA A 84 -4.18 -4.00 3.21
CA ALA A 84 -3.23 -3.47 2.25
C ALA A 84 -2.33 -2.36 2.84
N LEU A 85 -2.89 -1.50 3.71
CA LEU A 85 -2.12 -0.49 4.46
C LEU A 85 -1.08 -1.15 5.37
N SER A 86 -1.46 -2.16 6.15
CA SER A 86 -0.54 -2.92 7.00
C SER A 86 0.60 -3.53 6.19
N LYS A 87 0.28 -4.14 5.04
CA LYS A 87 1.25 -4.74 4.11
C LYS A 87 2.26 -3.71 3.57
N VAL A 88 1.82 -2.49 3.27
CA VAL A 88 2.71 -1.38 2.86
C VAL A 88 3.62 -0.97 4.02
N ALA A 89 3.05 -0.80 5.21
CA ALA A 89 3.80 -0.40 6.40
C ALA A 89 4.92 -1.41 6.73
N GLU A 90 4.59 -2.70 6.78
CA GLU A 90 5.56 -3.78 7.02
C GLU A 90 6.72 -3.76 6.01
N ARG A 91 6.42 -3.57 4.73
CA ARG A 91 7.43 -3.56 3.66
C ARG A 91 8.33 -2.34 3.71
N ARG A 92 7.79 -1.17 4.09
CA ARG A 92 8.60 0.03 4.31
C ARG A 92 9.52 -0.13 5.52
N THR A 93 9.02 -0.72 6.62
CA THR A 93 9.87 -1.05 7.78
C THR A 93 10.99 -2.03 7.39
N ALA A 94 10.69 -3.07 6.62
CA ALA A 94 11.69 -4.02 6.14
C ALA A 94 12.76 -3.34 5.26
N LEU A 95 12.35 -2.44 4.36
CA LEU A 95 13.28 -1.66 3.53
C LEU A 95 14.18 -0.75 4.37
N ALA A 96 13.63 -0.10 5.39
CA ALA A 96 14.38 0.75 6.32
C ALA A 96 15.47 -0.03 7.05
N LEU A 97 15.13 -1.20 7.62
CA LEU A 97 16.07 -2.06 8.34
C LEU A 97 17.21 -2.55 7.43
N VAL A 98 16.90 -2.94 6.20
CA VAL A 98 17.90 -3.39 5.23
C VAL A 98 18.81 -2.23 4.81
N ALA A 99 18.24 -1.04 4.56
CA ALA A 99 19.02 0.14 4.21
C ALA A 99 19.98 0.56 5.34
N GLU A 100 19.52 0.51 6.59
CA GLU A 100 20.36 0.80 7.77
C GLU A 100 21.49 -0.22 7.93
N SER A 101 21.19 -1.52 7.81
CA SER A 101 22.20 -2.58 7.86
C SER A 101 23.30 -2.39 6.81
N VAL A 102 22.93 -2.00 5.58
CA VAL A 102 23.89 -1.77 4.50
C VAL A 102 24.75 -0.53 4.76
N LYS A 103 24.21 0.53 5.37
CA LYS A 103 24.99 1.71 5.78
C LYS A 103 26.03 1.35 6.84
N VAL A 104 25.65 0.59 7.86
CA VAL A 104 26.58 0.13 8.91
C VAL A 104 27.70 -0.74 8.33
N ASN A 105 27.37 -1.69 7.43
CA ASN A 105 28.36 -2.56 6.79
C ASN A 105 29.32 -1.81 5.83
N ARG A 106 28.97 -0.63 5.34
CA ARG A 106 29.86 0.22 4.51
C ARG A 106 30.82 1.07 5.33
N ALA A 107 30.50 1.32 6.59
CA ALA A 107 31.26 2.22 7.47
C ALA A 107 32.36 1.49 8.28
N GLY A 108 32.36 0.16 8.31
CA GLY A 108 33.38 -0.69 8.93
C GLY A 108 34.30 -1.32 7.90
#